data_AF-A0A0E0P5E6-F1
#
_entry.id   AF-A0A0E0P5E6-F1
#
_cell.length_a   1.000
_cell.length_b   1.000
_cell.length_c   1.000
_cell.angle_alpha   90.00
_cell.angle_beta   90.00
_cell.angle_gamma   90.00
#
_symmetry.space_group_name_H-M   'P 1'
#
loop_
_entity.id
_entity.type
_entity.pdbx_description
1 polymer ?
#
loop_
_entity_poly.entity_id
_entity_poly.type
_entity_poly.pdbx_seq_one_letter_code
_entity_poly.pdbx_strand_id
1 'polypeptide(L)'
;MGAAAALHSAACYAHGKFANGMLYPITLSAVISLSGWLPCSRTLRSKTESSHMAARRASSLPILLSHGRVDEVVSYRNAERSVDTLRNSGFLYLNFKSYNGLGHYTIPEEMDDVGKWLSSRLGLDRSR
;
A
#
# COMPACT_ATOMS: atom_id res chain seq x y z
N MET A 1 7.04 1.06 -11.18
CA MET A 1 7.96 1.75 -10.23
C MET A 1 7.25 2.69 -9.25
N GLY A 2 6.34 3.57 -9.69
CA GLY A 2 5.65 4.53 -8.80
C GLY A 2 4.90 3.86 -7.64
N ALA A 3 4.24 2.72 -7.88
CA ALA A 3 3.57 1.93 -6.85
C ALA A 3 4.52 1.47 -5.72
N ALA A 4 5.76 1.09 -6.06
CA ALA A 4 6.77 0.73 -5.07
C ALA A 4 7.21 1.92 -4.22
N ALA A 5 7.33 3.10 -4.83
CA ALA A 5 7.61 4.33 -4.09
C ALA A 5 6.46 4.70 -3.14
N ALA A 6 5.21 4.53 -3.56
CA ALA A 6 4.04 4.75 -2.71
C ALA A 6 4.02 3.83 -1.47
N LEU A 7 4.31 2.53 -1.66
CA LEU A 7 4.45 1.58 -0.54
C LEU A 7 5.67 1.88 0.34
N HIS A 8 6.77 2.37 -0.24
CA HIS A 8 7.91 2.83 0.56
C HIS A 8 7.55 4.03 1.44
N SER A 9 6.80 4.99 0.89
CA SER A 9 6.27 6.13 1.63
C SER A 9 5.35 5.69 2.76
N ALA A 10 4.52 4.66 2.56
CA ALA A 10 3.71 4.06 3.62
C ALA A 10 4.58 3.52 4.78
N ALA A 11 5.67 2.82 4.45
CA ALA A 11 6.61 2.30 5.43
C ALA A 11 7.35 3.42 6.19
N CYS A 12 7.79 4.47 5.50
CA CYS A 12 8.43 5.64 6.10
C CYS A 12 7.47 6.43 6.99
N TYR A 13 6.23 6.63 6.55
CA TYR A 13 5.17 7.24 7.35
C TYR A 13 4.88 6.43 8.61
N ALA A 14 4.72 5.11 8.50
CA ALA A 14 4.55 4.24 9.65
C ALA A 14 5.72 4.40 10.62
N HIS A 15 6.96 4.33 10.13
CA HIS A 15 8.15 4.53 10.96
C HIS A 15 8.22 5.94 11.58
N GLY A 16 7.70 6.95 10.89
CA GLY A 16 7.81 8.37 11.24
C GLY A 16 9.08 9.04 10.73
N LYS A 17 9.91 8.31 9.97
CA LYS A 17 11.18 8.81 9.41
C LYS A 17 11.61 8.01 8.17
N PHE A 18 12.44 8.65 7.36
CA PHE A 18 13.16 8.02 6.25
C PHE A 18 14.31 7.15 6.75
N ALA A 19 14.91 6.37 5.83
CA ALA A 19 16.04 5.50 6.15
C ALA A 19 17.30 6.27 6.60
N ASN A 20 17.47 7.51 6.14
CA ASN A 20 18.57 8.40 6.54
C ASN A 20 18.33 9.08 7.91
N GLY A 21 17.25 8.73 8.62
CA GLY A 21 16.93 9.28 9.93
C GLY A 21 16.11 10.57 9.93
N MET A 22 15.96 11.25 8.79
CA MET A 22 15.13 12.45 8.71
C MET A 22 13.65 12.14 8.94
N LEU A 23 12.96 13.00 9.68
CA LEU A 23 11.53 12.84 9.97
C LEU A 23 10.71 12.82 8.67
N TYR A 24 9.67 11.99 8.66
CA TYR A 24 8.72 11.95 7.56
C TYR A 24 7.73 13.12 7.73
N PRO A 25 7.70 14.11 6.82
CA PRO A 25 7.15 15.43 7.14
C PRO A 25 5.63 15.55 6.99
N ILE A 26 4.98 14.56 6.38
CA ILE A 26 3.56 14.62 6.03
C ILE A 26 2.79 13.46 6.65
N THR A 27 1.51 13.71 6.94
CA THR A 27 0.57 12.67 7.33
C THR A 27 -0.07 12.07 6.07
N LEU A 28 -0.05 10.75 5.95
CA LEU A 28 -0.73 10.05 4.86
C LEU A 28 -2.13 9.61 5.28
N SER A 29 -3.13 9.95 4.48
CA SER A 29 -4.53 9.54 4.69
C SER A 29 -4.87 8.22 3.99
N ALA A 30 -4.18 7.90 2.90
CA ALA A 30 -4.35 6.67 2.13
C ALA A 30 -3.14 6.43 1.22
N VAL A 31 -2.90 5.17 0.84
CA VAL A 31 -1.89 4.79 -0.16
C VAL A 31 -2.49 3.79 -1.16
N ILE A 32 -2.17 3.97 -2.44
CA ILE A 32 -2.60 3.06 -3.51
C ILE A 32 -1.37 2.54 -4.26
N SER A 33 -1.37 1.26 -4.57
CA SER A 33 -0.31 0.57 -5.33
C SER A 33 -0.93 -0.30 -6.41
N LEU A 34 -0.84 0.13 -7.67
CA LEU A 34 -1.28 -0.64 -8.84
C LEU A 34 -0.06 -1.31 -9.49
N SER A 35 -0.14 -2.63 -9.72
CA SER A 35 0.92 -3.42 -10.38
C SER A 35 2.31 -3.22 -9.75
N GLY A 36 2.36 -3.24 -8.42
CA GLY A 36 3.51 -2.82 -7.61
C GLY A 36 4.18 -3.92 -6.79
N TRP A 37 5.21 -3.54 -6.04
CA TRP A 37 5.86 -4.38 -5.04
C TRP A 37 6.36 -3.53 -3.88
N LEU A 38 6.52 -4.14 -2.70
CA LEU A 38 7.05 -3.50 -1.50
C LEU A 38 8.58 -3.55 -1.50
N PRO A 39 9.29 -2.42 -1.60
CA PRO A 39 10.73 -2.38 -1.39
C PRO A 39 11.09 -2.43 0.10
N CYS A 40 12.32 -2.83 0.41
CA CYS A 40 12.87 -2.84 1.78
C CYS A 40 12.06 -3.67 2.81
N SER A 41 11.30 -4.67 2.35
CA SER A 41 10.42 -5.54 3.15
C SER A 41 11.08 -6.11 4.41
N ARG A 42 12.34 -6.52 4.31
CA ARG A 42 13.13 -7.11 5.42
C ARG A 42 13.20 -6.23 6.68
N THR A 43 13.15 -4.91 6.52
CA THR A 43 13.27 -3.97 7.65
C THR A 43 11.92 -3.47 8.17
N LEU A 44 10.82 -3.76 7.46
CA LEU A 44 9.52 -3.14 7.72
C LEU A 44 9.01 -3.44 9.12
N ARG A 45 9.03 -4.72 9.53
CA ARG A 45 8.55 -5.14 10.85
C ARG A 45 9.29 -4.46 11.98
N SER A 46 10.62 -4.41 11.92
CA SER A 46 11.43 -3.70 12.93
C SER A 46 11.08 -2.21 13.02
N LYS A 47 10.71 -1.58 11.91
CA LYS A 47 10.32 -0.16 11.87
C LYS A 47 8.94 0.06 12.48
N THR A 48 7.97 -0.82 12.23
CA THR A 48 6.63 -0.69 12.79
C THR A 48 6.58 -1.04 14.28
N GLU A 49 7.41 -1.99 14.72
CA GLU A 49 7.54 -2.36 16.14
C GLU A 49 8.44 -1.40 16.95
N SER A 50 9.12 -0.45 16.29
CA SER A 50 10.07 0.48 16.95
C SER A 50 9.45 1.41 17.99
N SER A 51 8.14 1.66 17.94
CA SER A 51 7.42 2.48 18.91
C SER A 51 5.91 2.24 18.83
N HIS A 52 5.19 2.54 19.92
CA HIS A 52 3.72 2.49 19.93
C HIS A 52 3.09 3.40 18.85
N MET A 53 3.69 4.57 18.62
CA MET A 53 3.24 5.49 17.58
C MET A 53 3.44 4.92 16.16
N ALA A 54 4.54 4.21 15.92
CA ALA A 54 4.78 3.57 14.64
C ALA A 54 3.79 2.42 14.38
N ALA A 55 3.54 1.59 15.39
CA ALA A 55 2.53 0.53 15.32
C ALA A 55 1.13 1.11 15.05
N ARG A 56 0.76 2.20 15.75
CA ARG A 56 -0.53 2.89 15.54
C ARG A 56 -0.66 3.45 14.12
N ARG A 57 0.38 4.10 13.59
CA ARG A 57 0.34 4.62 12.21
C ARG A 57 0.23 3.51 11.17
N ALA A 58 0.95 2.40 11.37
CA ALA A 58 0.86 1.23 10.48
C ALA A 58 -0.56 0.64 10.48
N SER A 59 -1.14 0.42 11.66
CA SER A 59 -2.44 -0.24 11.79
C SER A 59 -3.60 0.62 11.27
N SER A 60 -3.48 1.96 11.36
CA SER A 60 -4.54 2.88 10.93
C SER A 60 -4.45 3.30 9.46
N LEU A 61 -3.30 3.15 8.80
CA LEU A 61 -3.11 3.66 7.43
C LEU A 61 -3.88 2.78 6.42
N PRO A 62 -4.90 3.31 5.71
CA PRO A 62 -5.58 2.59 4.65
C PRO A 62 -4.66 2.42 3.44
N ILE A 63 -4.51 1.19 2.97
CA ILE A 63 -3.72 0.87 1.77
C ILE A 63 -4.54 -0.01 0.84
N LEU A 64 -4.64 0.41 -0.43
CA LEU A 64 -5.16 -0.40 -1.52
C LEU A 64 -4.00 -0.91 -2.37
N LEU A 65 -4.00 -2.20 -2.65
CA LEU A 65 -3.10 -2.84 -3.60
C LEU A 65 -3.96 -3.52 -4.68
N SER A 66 -3.59 -3.34 -5.93
CA SER A 66 -4.12 -4.12 -7.04
C SER A 66 -2.99 -4.73 -7.87
N HIS A 67 -3.25 -5.90 -8.45
CA HIS A 67 -2.29 -6.53 -9.33
C HIS A 67 -2.95 -7.47 -10.34
N GLY A 68 -2.42 -7.49 -11.55
CA GLY A 68 -2.82 -8.44 -12.58
C GLY A 68 -2.18 -9.82 -12.40
N ARG A 69 -2.94 -10.90 -12.54
CA ARG A 69 -2.40 -12.27 -12.37
C ARG A 69 -1.42 -12.68 -13.48
N VAL A 70 -1.49 -12.03 -14.64
CA VAL A 70 -0.64 -12.32 -15.79
C VAL A 70 0.35 -11.19 -16.07
N ASP A 71 0.60 -10.32 -15.08
CA ASP A 71 1.61 -9.26 -15.16
C ASP A 71 3.00 -9.85 -15.43
N GLU A 72 3.49 -9.51 -16.62
CA GLU A 72 4.73 -9.99 -17.22
C GLU A 72 5.96 -9.18 -16.82
N VAL A 73 5.77 -8.00 -16.21
CA VAL A 73 6.86 -7.08 -15.82
C VAL A 73 7.15 -7.19 -14.33
N VAL A 74 6.09 -7.17 -13.50
CA VAL A 74 6.16 -7.37 -12.06
C VAL A 74 5.32 -8.59 -11.72
N SER A 75 5.98 -9.73 -11.51
CA SER A 75 5.27 -10.99 -11.23
C SER A 75 4.25 -10.84 -10.09
N TYR A 76 3.06 -11.41 -10.28
CA TYR A 76 1.99 -11.44 -9.26
C TYR A 76 2.46 -11.92 -7.88
N ARG A 77 3.43 -12.86 -7.83
CA ARG A 77 4.04 -13.35 -6.59
C ARG A 77 4.73 -12.25 -5.78
N ASN A 78 5.26 -11.21 -6.42
CA ASN A 78 5.83 -10.07 -5.72
C ASN A 78 4.74 -9.25 -5.01
N ALA A 79 3.55 -9.13 -5.60
CA ALA A 79 2.41 -8.49 -4.98
C ALA A 79 1.94 -9.29 -3.75
N GLU A 80 1.78 -10.61 -3.88
CA GLU A 80 1.40 -11.48 -2.76
C GLU A 80 2.38 -11.35 -1.58
N ARG A 81 3.69 -11.45 -1.84
CA ARG A 81 4.73 -11.24 -0.83
C ARG A 81 4.68 -9.86 -0.19
N SER A 82 4.32 -8.83 -0.96
CA SER A 82 4.21 -7.46 -0.48
C SER A 82 3.03 -7.34 0.50
N VAL A 83 1.87 -7.89 0.13
CA VAL A 83 0.67 -7.92 0.97
C VAL A 83 0.93 -8.69 2.26
N ASP A 84 1.53 -9.87 2.17
CA ASP A 84 1.86 -10.69 3.35
C ASP A 84 2.83 -9.97 4.29
N THR A 85 3.87 -9.34 3.73
CA THR A 85 4.83 -8.57 4.53
C THR A 85 4.16 -7.39 5.22
N LEU A 86 3.29 -6.65 4.52
CA LEU A 86 2.56 -5.52 5.10
C LEU A 86 1.66 -5.99 6.25
N ARG A 87 0.86 -7.05 6.04
CA ARG A 87 0.00 -7.64 7.09
C ARG A 87 0.82 -8.08 8.31
N ASN A 88 1.89 -8.83 8.08
CA ASN A 88 2.76 -9.34 9.14
C ASN A 88 3.56 -8.22 9.85
N SER A 89 3.63 -7.02 9.27
CA SER A 89 4.26 -5.85 9.88
C SER A 89 3.26 -4.92 10.57
N GLY A 90 2.00 -5.32 10.72
CA GLY A 90 0.98 -4.57 11.48
C GLY A 90 0.17 -3.56 10.66
N PHE A 91 0.25 -3.59 9.34
CA PHE A 91 -0.69 -2.84 8.50
C PHE A 91 -2.02 -3.59 8.44
N LEU A 92 -2.97 -3.18 9.27
CA LEU A 92 -4.24 -3.90 9.43
C LEU A 92 -5.29 -3.44 8.41
N TYR A 93 -5.17 -2.21 7.91
CA TYR A 93 -6.12 -1.63 6.97
C TYR A 93 -5.74 -1.82 5.50
N LEU A 94 -5.54 -3.08 5.10
CA LEU A 94 -5.12 -3.46 3.75
C LEU A 94 -6.28 -4.04 2.93
N ASN A 95 -6.49 -3.51 1.73
CA ASN A 95 -7.30 -4.15 0.69
C ASN A 95 -6.40 -4.58 -0.47
N PHE A 96 -6.47 -5.86 -0.85
CA PHE A 96 -5.74 -6.38 -2.01
C PHE A 96 -6.73 -6.96 -3.01
N LYS A 97 -6.70 -6.47 -4.24
CA LYS A 97 -7.54 -6.95 -5.34
C LYS A 97 -6.68 -7.52 -6.47
N SER A 98 -7.10 -8.65 -7.01
CA SER A 98 -6.39 -9.33 -8.08
C SER A 98 -7.26 -9.43 -9.31
N TYR A 99 -6.69 -9.20 -10.49
CA TYR A 99 -7.42 -9.21 -11.76
C TYR A 99 -6.93 -10.35 -12.65
N ASN A 100 -7.85 -11.23 -13.04
CA ASN A 100 -7.54 -12.34 -13.94
C ASN A 100 -7.33 -11.79 -15.36
N GLY A 101 -6.27 -12.21 -16.04
CA GLY A 101 -5.99 -11.77 -17.43
C GLY A 101 -5.43 -10.36 -17.58
N LEU A 102 -5.22 -9.62 -16.48
CA LEU A 102 -4.57 -8.32 -16.49
C LEU A 102 -3.03 -8.45 -16.49
N GLY A 103 -2.37 -7.83 -17.46
CA GLY A 103 -0.91 -7.68 -17.57
C GLY A 103 -0.37 -6.43 -16.87
N HIS A 104 0.80 -5.91 -17.29
CA HIS A 104 1.40 -4.70 -16.70
C HIS A 104 0.80 -3.38 -17.21
N TYR A 105 -0.52 -3.21 -17.10
CA TYR A 105 -1.26 -2.00 -17.46
C TYR A 105 -2.51 -1.88 -16.59
N THR A 106 -3.27 -0.80 -16.77
CA THR A 106 -4.53 -0.56 -16.05
C THR A 106 -5.74 -0.82 -16.94
N ILE A 107 -6.86 -1.23 -16.34
CA ILE A 107 -8.15 -1.43 -17.04
C ILE A 107 -9.26 -0.60 -16.38
N PRO A 108 -10.35 -0.28 -17.12
CA PRO A 108 -11.46 0.52 -16.57
C PRO A 108 -12.06 -0.07 -15.29
N GLU A 109 -12.18 -1.39 -15.20
CA GLU A 109 -12.71 -2.08 -14.02
C GLU A 109 -11.83 -1.86 -12.79
N GLU A 110 -10.51 -1.89 -12.96
CA GLU A 110 -9.56 -1.59 -11.89
C GLU A 110 -9.68 -0.13 -11.43
N MET A 111 -9.80 0.80 -12.37
CA MET A 111 -9.92 2.22 -12.06
C MET A 111 -11.25 2.57 -11.38
N ASP A 112 -12.35 1.89 -11.76
CA ASP A 112 -13.64 2.01 -11.08
C ASP A 112 -13.58 1.50 -9.63
N ASP A 113 -12.90 0.37 -9.39
CA ASP A 113 -12.66 -0.12 -8.04
C ASP A 113 -11.83 0.86 -7.19
N VAL A 114 -10.77 1.45 -7.77
CA VAL A 114 -9.96 2.48 -7.12
C VAL A 114 -10.83 3.69 -6.78
N GLY A 115 -11.66 4.15 -7.72
CA GLY A 115 -12.59 5.27 -7.52
C GLY A 115 -13.55 5.01 -6.37
N LYS A 116 -14.23 3.86 -6.37
CA LYS A 116 -15.14 3.44 -5.30
C LYS A 116 -14.44 3.35 -3.95
N TRP A 117 -13.24 2.77 -3.92
CA TRP A 117 -12.46 2.66 -2.69
C TRP A 117 -12.07 4.04 -2.15
N LEU A 118 -11.61 4.96 -3.01
CA LEU A 118 -11.26 6.32 -2.62
C LEU A 118 -12.47 7.11 -2.11
N SER A 119 -13.61 7.06 -2.82
CA SER A 119 -14.83 7.77 -2.41
C SER A 119 -15.32 7.32 -1.03
N SER A 120 -15.29 6.00 -0.78
CA SER A 120 -15.62 5.42 0.53
C SER A 120 -14.65 5.87 1.64
N ARG A 121 -13.35 6.01 1.34
CA ARG A 121 -12.32 6.38 2.31
C ARG A 121 -12.31 7.87 2.64
N LEU A 122 -12.53 8.71 1.64
CA LEU A 122 -12.50 10.16 1.78
C LEU A 122 -13.89 10.73 2.12
N GLY A 123 -14.93 9.89 2.21
CA GLY A 123 -16.28 10.32 2.53
C GLY A 123 -16.91 11.19 1.43
N LEU A 124 -16.51 10.98 0.17
CA LEU A 124 -16.98 11.75 -0.98
C LEU A 124 -18.37 11.29 -1.45
N ASP A 125 -18.86 10.14 -0.98
CA ASP A 125 -20.22 9.65 -1.23
C ASP A 125 -21.30 10.41 -0.42
N ARG A 126 -20.97 11.57 0.15
CA ARG A 126 -21.92 12.44 0.84
C ARG A 126 -22.71 13.30 -0.14
N SER A 127 -23.65 12.65 -0.81
CA SER A 127 -24.86 13.28 -1.34
C SER A 127 -26.05 12.36 -1.01
N ARG A 128 -26.56 12.52 0.22
CA ARG A 128 -27.95 12.26 0.60
C ARG A 128 -28.38 13.30 1.62
#